data_AF-A0A383VUY7-F1
#
_entry.id   AF-A0A383VUY7-F1
#
_cell.length_a   1.000
_cell.length_b   1.000
_cell.length_c   1.000
_cell.angle_alpha   90.00
_cell.angle_beta   90.00
_cell.angle_gamma   90.00
#
_symmetry.space_group_name_H-M   'P 1'
#
loop_
_entity.id
_entity.type
_entity.pdbx_description
1 polymer ?
#
loop_
_entity_poly.entity_id
_entity_poly.type
_entity_poly.pdbx_seq_one_letter_code
_entity_poly.pdbx_strand_id
1 'polypeptide(L)'
;MASLASKHSISTASVHRPAPALLAPRVLPQRHCPVHARSSLADKIKHSLDFNKKGRLEVIDKLYRNPSKASLEAVLADDFKMGEEGYTKKFTKAGGCGAVLADDFKIGEEGYTKKFTKADYIGLTAGVVLPAIPDFKWGHACSGDVDDDGFCIVTVQATGHHTGAPLAMPGLEPLPPSGRHFCLAEEVQKVKVVGDKVAEIQVLPNKGAGPRALYAALGGKAPSQAAAAAAAAAPPLP
;
A
#
# COMPACT_ATOMS: atom_id res chain seq x y z
N MET A 1 37.24 43.34 18.68
CA MET A 1 36.87 44.25 17.58
C MET A 1 36.73 43.38 16.32
N ALA A 2 35.66 43.35 15.53
CA ALA A 2 34.42 44.11 15.48
C ALA A 2 33.31 43.20 14.90
N SER A 3 32.08 43.48 15.31
CA SER A 3 30.83 42.88 14.85
C SER A 3 30.39 43.53 13.53
N LEU A 4 29.87 42.75 12.59
CA LEU A 4 29.11 43.25 11.43
C LEU A 4 27.87 42.38 11.21
N ALA A 5 26.75 42.85 11.74
CA ALA A 5 25.41 42.35 11.46
C ALA A 5 24.85 43.08 10.22
N SER A 6 24.46 42.34 9.19
CA SER A 6 23.73 42.89 8.04
C SER A 6 22.22 42.69 8.25
N LYS A 7 21.49 43.80 8.36
CA LYS A 7 20.03 43.85 8.42
C LYS A 7 19.48 43.93 6.99
N HIS A 8 18.60 43.02 6.60
CA HIS A 8 17.79 43.17 5.39
C HIS A 8 16.34 43.41 5.78
N SER A 9 15.88 44.62 5.47
CA SER A 9 14.51 45.08 5.61
C SER A 9 13.73 44.70 4.35
N ILE A 10 12.71 43.88 4.48
CA ILE A 10 11.82 43.51 3.38
C ILE A 10 10.52 44.30 3.54
N SER A 11 10.27 45.18 2.57
CA SER A 11 9.07 46.00 2.46
C SER A 11 7.91 45.16 1.90
N THR A 12 6.83 45.02 2.66
CA THR A 12 5.58 44.37 2.25
C THR A 12 4.67 45.37 1.54
N ALA A 13 4.48 45.18 0.23
CA ALA A 13 3.47 45.89 -0.55
C ALA A 13 2.10 45.18 -0.43
N SER A 14 1.09 45.92 0.03
CA SER A 14 -0.30 45.48 0.14
C SER A 14 -1.00 45.63 -1.21
N VAL A 15 -1.41 44.53 -1.83
CA VAL A 15 -2.19 44.52 -3.08
C VAL A 15 -3.68 44.42 -2.73
N HIS A 16 -4.39 45.52 -2.95
CA HIS A 16 -5.84 45.60 -2.81
C HIS A 16 -6.53 44.91 -4.00
N ARG A 17 -7.28 43.83 -3.76
CA ARG A 17 -8.09 43.16 -4.78
C ARG A 17 -9.56 43.62 -4.66
N PRO A 18 -10.20 44.07 -5.75
CA PRO A 18 -11.63 44.37 -5.76
C PRO A 18 -12.49 43.09 -5.75
N ALA A 19 -13.66 43.19 -5.14
CA ALA A 19 -14.63 42.11 -4.98
C ALA A 19 -15.29 41.72 -6.33
N PRO A 20 -15.48 40.42 -6.61
CA PRO A 20 -16.20 39.97 -7.81
C PRO A 20 -17.72 40.17 -7.67
N ALA A 21 -18.32 40.64 -8.76
CA ALA A 21 -19.75 40.88 -8.91
C ALA A 21 -20.58 39.59 -8.82
N LEU A 22 -21.70 39.67 -8.09
CA LEU A 22 -22.75 38.65 -7.99
C LEU A 22 -23.45 38.46 -9.34
N LEU A 23 -23.22 37.32 -9.98
CA LEU A 23 -24.01 36.85 -11.12
C LEU A 23 -25.25 36.08 -10.62
N ALA A 24 -26.42 36.51 -11.10
CA ALA A 24 -27.70 35.88 -10.78
C ALA A 24 -27.82 34.45 -11.37
N PRO A 25 -28.52 33.53 -10.69
CA PRO A 25 -28.65 32.15 -11.13
C PRO A 25 -29.60 32.02 -12.32
N ARG A 26 -29.10 31.41 -13.40
CA ARG A 26 -29.86 30.99 -14.58
C ARG A 26 -30.66 29.72 -14.23
N VAL A 27 -31.99 29.81 -14.24
CA VAL A 27 -32.88 28.65 -14.07
C VAL A 27 -32.86 27.81 -15.34
N LEU A 28 -32.36 26.59 -15.25
CA LEU A 28 -32.43 25.59 -16.33
C LEU A 28 -33.63 24.65 -16.11
N PRO A 29 -34.32 24.23 -17.18
CA PRO A 29 -35.47 23.34 -17.10
C PRO A 29 -35.06 21.91 -16.68
N GLN A 30 -35.74 21.36 -15.68
CA GLN A 30 -35.52 20.01 -15.19
C GLN A 30 -35.96 18.98 -16.24
N ARG A 31 -35.01 18.14 -16.67
CA ARG A 31 -35.31 16.90 -17.38
C ARG A 31 -35.44 15.77 -16.36
N HIS A 32 -36.59 15.10 -16.37
CA HIS A 32 -36.83 13.88 -15.60
C HIS A 32 -35.88 12.77 -16.06
N CYS A 33 -34.98 12.33 -15.18
CA CYS A 33 -34.21 11.11 -15.34
C CYS A 33 -34.84 9.98 -14.50
N PRO A 34 -34.92 8.74 -15.03
CA PRO A 34 -35.48 7.62 -14.30
C PRO A 34 -34.57 7.24 -13.12
N VAL A 35 -35.18 7.15 -11.93
CA VAL A 35 -34.54 6.76 -10.68
C VAL A 35 -34.32 5.25 -10.69
N HIS A 36 -33.16 4.81 -11.20
CA HIS A 36 -32.65 3.48 -10.84
C HIS A 36 -32.14 3.56 -9.40
N ALA A 37 -32.68 2.68 -8.54
CA ALA A 37 -32.35 2.56 -7.12
C ALA A 37 -30.84 2.33 -6.92
N ARG A 38 -30.10 3.42 -6.73
CA ARG A 38 -28.77 3.38 -6.11
C ARG A 38 -29.00 3.13 -4.63
N SER A 39 -28.69 1.93 -4.14
CA SER A 39 -28.54 1.71 -2.70
C SER A 39 -27.60 2.80 -2.20
N SER A 40 -28.04 3.60 -1.23
CA SER A 40 -27.27 4.78 -0.87
C SER A 40 -25.89 4.35 -0.35
N LEU A 41 -24.86 5.15 -0.63
CA LEU A 41 -23.53 4.93 -0.07
C LEU A 41 -23.58 4.83 1.47
N ALA A 42 -24.55 5.51 2.09
CA ALA A 42 -24.82 5.45 3.52
C ALA A 42 -25.28 4.06 3.98
N ASP A 43 -26.10 3.34 3.20
CA ASP A 43 -26.54 1.97 3.55
C ASP A 43 -25.39 0.95 3.46
N LYS A 44 -24.46 1.14 2.53
CA LYS A 44 -23.23 0.34 2.44
C LYS A 44 -22.26 0.62 3.58
N ILE A 45 -22.15 1.87 4.01
CA ILE A 45 -21.33 2.26 5.17
C ILE A 45 -21.95 1.71 6.46
N LYS A 46 -23.28 1.74 6.60
CA LYS A 46 -23.98 1.25 7.79
C LYS A 46 -23.86 -0.27 7.93
N HIS A 47 -24.01 -1.04 6.86
CA HIS A 47 -23.76 -2.50 6.88
C HIS A 47 -22.28 -2.87 7.09
N SER A 48 -21.34 -1.99 6.73
CA SER A 48 -19.91 -2.18 7.01
C SER A 48 -19.56 -1.97 8.49
N LEU A 49 -20.34 -1.17 9.22
CA LEU A 49 -20.16 -0.92 10.66
C LEU A 49 -20.71 -2.07 11.53
N ASP A 50 -21.66 -2.87 11.01
CA ASP A 50 -22.23 -4.04 11.70
C ASP A 50 -21.30 -5.27 11.70
N PHE A 51 -20.15 -5.22 11.01
CA PHE A 51 -19.15 -6.27 11.13
C PHE A 51 -18.58 -6.23 12.56
N ASN A 52 -18.77 -7.28 13.35
CA ASN A 52 -18.32 -7.29 14.75
C ASN A 52 -16.78 -7.20 14.82
N LYS A 53 -16.25 -6.47 15.81
CA LYS A 53 -14.81 -6.38 16.16
C LYS A 53 -14.09 -7.73 16.08
N LYS A 54 -14.73 -8.80 16.56
CA LYS A 54 -14.19 -10.17 16.48
C LYS A 54 -13.94 -10.63 15.03
N GLY A 55 -14.89 -10.38 14.12
CA GLY A 55 -14.74 -10.74 12.71
C GLY A 55 -13.60 -9.97 12.04
N ARG A 56 -13.46 -8.66 12.33
CA ARG A 56 -12.34 -7.86 11.80
C ARG A 56 -10.99 -8.39 12.25
N LEU A 57 -10.86 -8.69 13.54
CA LEU A 57 -9.63 -9.26 14.09
C LEU A 57 -9.29 -10.60 13.44
N GLU A 58 -10.28 -11.45 13.15
CA GLU A 58 -10.05 -12.71 12.45
C GLU A 58 -9.58 -12.51 11.01
N VAL A 59 -10.15 -11.55 10.28
CA VAL A 59 -9.71 -11.21 8.91
C VAL A 59 -8.29 -10.64 8.92
N ILE A 60 -7.97 -9.74 9.86
CA ILE A 60 -6.63 -9.15 10.04
C ILE A 60 -5.61 -10.24 10.42
N ASP A 61 -5.95 -11.10 11.38
CA ASP A 61 -5.09 -12.22 11.77
C ASP A 61 -4.84 -13.15 10.59
N LYS A 62 -5.87 -13.47 9.77
CA LYS A 62 -5.69 -14.26 8.55
C LYS A 62 -4.79 -13.59 7.51
N LEU A 63 -4.81 -12.25 7.41
CA LEU A 63 -3.95 -11.50 6.49
C LEU A 63 -2.47 -11.61 6.88
N TYR A 64 -2.15 -11.42 8.17
CA TYR A 64 -0.77 -11.40 8.66
C TYR A 64 -0.27 -12.74 9.18
N ARG A 65 -1.15 -13.73 9.34
CA ARG A 65 -0.76 -15.10 9.61
C ARG A 65 0.00 -15.63 8.41
N ASN A 66 1.20 -16.13 8.68
CA ASN A 66 2.13 -16.53 7.66
C ASN A 66 1.49 -17.55 6.70
N PRO A 67 1.29 -17.22 5.41
CA PRO A 67 0.80 -18.18 4.46
C PRO A 67 1.84 -19.30 4.36
N SER A 68 1.43 -20.54 4.58
CA SER A 68 2.33 -21.67 4.37
C SER A 68 2.84 -21.64 2.93
N LYS A 69 4.06 -22.11 2.68
CA LYS A 69 4.61 -22.26 1.32
C LYS A 69 3.59 -22.95 0.38
N ALA A 70 2.90 -23.97 0.87
CA ALA A 70 1.84 -24.67 0.14
C ALA A 70 0.64 -23.77 -0.21
N SER A 71 0.23 -22.87 0.69
CA SER A 71 -0.84 -21.91 0.43
C SER A 71 -0.45 -20.87 -0.63
N LEU A 72 0.82 -20.51 -0.70
CA LEU A 72 1.35 -19.60 -1.73
C LEU A 72 1.53 -20.30 -3.07
N GLU A 73 2.07 -21.51 -3.07
CA GLU A 73 2.18 -22.32 -4.29
C GLU A 73 0.81 -22.60 -4.87
N ALA A 74 -0.24 -22.81 -4.06
CA ALA A 74 -1.61 -22.91 -4.55
C ALA A 74 -2.08 -21.61 -5.23
N VAL A 75 -1.79 -20.44 -4.64
CA VAL A 75 -2.11 -19.13 -5.25
C VAL A 75 -1.36 -18.93 -6.58
N LEU A 76 -0.08 -19.31 -6.63
CA LEU A 76 0.77 -19.15 -7.82
C LEU A 76 0.44 -20.18 -8.92
N ALA A 77 0.18 -21.43 -8.54
CA ALA A 77 -0.07 -22.54 -9.46
C ALA A 77 -1.41 -22.41 -10.18
N ASP A 78 -2.45 -21.93 -9.49
CA ASP A 78 -3.74 -21.69 -10.15
C ASP A 78 -3.65 -20.43 -11.03
N ASP A 79 -2.91 -19.40 -10.62
CA ASP A 79 -3.14 -18.03 -11.13
C ASP A 79 -1.89 -17.23 -11.59
N PHE A 80 -0.76 -17.85 -11.99
CA PHE A 80 0.26 -17.15 -12.80
C PHE A 80 0.77 -17.98 -14.01
N LYS A 81 0.35 -17.61 -15.23
CA LYS A 81 1.11 -17.95 -16.45
C LYS A 81 1.88 -16.69 -16.82
N MET A 82 3.21 -16.76 -16.82
CA MET A 82 4.06 -15.68 -17.32
C MET A 82 3.82 -15.54 -18.82
N GLY A 83 3.06 -14.53 -19.24
CA GLY A 83 3.01 -14.09 -20.63
C GLY A 83 4.16 -13.11 -20.89
N GLU A 84 4.74 -13.13 -22.08
CA GLU A 84 5.87 -12.27 -22.49
C GLU A 84 5.57 -10.76 -22.41
N GLU A 85 4.29 -10.34 -22.29
CA GLU A 85 3.86 -8.93 -22.36
C GLU A 85 3.30 -8.36 -21.03
N GLY A 86 3.59 -8.99 -19.89
CA GLY A 86 3.24 -8.45 -18.57
C GLY A 86 1.95 -8.99 -17.96
N TYR A 87 1.75 -8.64 -16.69
CA TYR A 87 0.83 -9.29 -15.76
C TYR A 87 -0.65 -9.09 -16.12
N THR A 88 -1.32 -10.11 -16.66
CA THR A 88 -2.78 -10.18 -16.65
C THR A 88 -3.23 -11.57 -16.16
N LYS A 89 -3.98 -11.65 -15.06
CA LYS A 89 -4.70 -12.89 -14.71
C LYS A 89 -5.92 -12.70 -13.81
N LYS A 90 -6.89 -13.59 -14.02
CA LYS A 90 -8.09 -13.82 -13.19
C LYS A 90 -7.77 -14.89 -12.15
N PHE A 91 -8.25 -14.69 -10.93
CA PHE A 91 -8.06 -15.62 -9.81
C PHE A 91 -9.21 -16.65 -9.76
N THR A 92 -8.93 -17.95 -9.67
CA THR A 92 -9.99 -18.99 -9.70
C THR A 92 -10.03 -20.00 -8.54
N LYS A 93 -9.22 -19.87 -7.47
CA LYS A 93 -9.41 -20.77 -6.31
C LYS A 93 -9.10 -20.17 -4.93
N ALA A 94 -9.93 -20.58 -3.96
CA ALA A 94 -9.99 -20.10 -2.58
C ALA A 94 -8.95 -20.77 -1.66
N GLY A 95 -7.73 -20.23 -1.64
CA GLY A 95 -6.70 -20.53 -0.63
C GLY A 95 -5.63 -19.44 -0.62
N GLY A 96 -5.08 -19.11 0.56
CA GLY A 96 -4.01 -18.11 0.71
C GLY A 96 -4.47 -16.64 0.81
N CYS A 97 -3.52 -15.69 0.80
CA CYS A 97 -3.79 -14.25 0.94
C CYS A 97 -4.82 -13.74 -0.08
N GLY A 98 -4.88 -14.33 -1.28
CA GLY A 98 -5.85 -13.98 -2.32
C GLY A 98 -7.32 -14.15 -1.90
N ALA A 99 -7.61 -15.04 -0.94
CA ALA A 99 -8.96 -15.24 -0.40
C ALA A 99 -9.37 -14.13 0.59
N VAL A 100 -8.40 -13.53 1.27
CA VAL A 100 -8.62 -12.48 2.30
C VAL A 100 -8.64 -11.08 1.68
N LEU A 101 -8.02 -10.89 0.50
CA LEU A 101 -8.02 -9.61 -0.20
C LEU A 101 -9.25 -9.45 -1.10
N ALA A 102 -9.90 -8.29 -1.05
CA ALA A 102 -10.97 -7.91 -1.99
C ALA A 102 -10.46 -7.89 -3.43
N ASP A 103 -11.35 -8.06 -4.41
CA ASP A 103 -10.94 -8.10 -5.81
C ASP A 103 -10.45 -6.73 -6.31
N ASP A 104 -10.98 -5.65 -5.75
CA ASP A 104 -10.58 -4.27 -5.98
C ASP A 104 -9.58 -3.75 -4.93
N PHE A 105 -8.88 -4.67 -4.24
CA PHE A 105 -7.92 -4.34 -3.18
C PHE A 105 -6.86 -3.34 -3.64
N LYS A 106 -6.53 -2.40 -2.74
CA LYS A 106 -5.50 -1.38 -2.94
C LYS A 106 -4.56 -1.32 -1.75
N ILE A 107 -3.27 -1.18 -2.03
CA ILE A 107 -2.28 -0.81 -1.02
C ILE A 107 -1.50 0.42 -1.47
N GLY A 108 -1.22 1.33 -0.54
CA GLY A 108 -0.44 2.54 -0.82
C GLY A 108 0.18 3.11 0.44
N GLU A 109 1.14 4.00 0.27
CA GLU A 109 1.69 4.79 1.37
C GLU A 109 0.88 6.09 1.50
N GLU A 110 0.57 6.51 2.74
CA GLU A 110 -0.19 7.73 2.97
C GLU A 110 0.57 8.94 2.38
N GLY A 111 -0.12 9.75 1.57
CA GLY A 111 0.47 10.88 0.85
C GLY A 111 1.07 10.54 -0.53
N TYR A 112 1.12 9.27 -0.93
CA TYR A 112 1.56 8.89 -2.27
C TYR A 112 0.38 8.66 -3.22
N THR A 113 0.50 9.13 -4.46
CA THR A 113 -0.53 8.98 -5.50
C THR A 113 -0.59 7.58 -6.08
N LYS A 114 0.53 6.85 -6.03
CA LYS A 114 0.61 5.49 -6.57
C LYS A 114 0.00 4.49 -5.59
N LYS A 115 -1.13 3.91 -5.98
CA LYS A 115 -1.71 2.73 -5.33
C LYS A 115 -1.33 1.48 -6.12
N PHE A 116 -0.98 0.43 -5.40
CA PHE A 116 -0.68 -0.89 -5.94
C PHE A 116 -1.94 -1.76 -5.88
N THR A 117 -2.08 -2.62 -6.87
CA THR A 117 -3.21 -3.56 -7.00
C THR A 117 -2.97 -4.82 -6.17
N LYS A 118 -4.01 -5.65 -6.06
CA LYS A 118 -3.90 -7.02 -5.52
C LYS A 118 -2.80 -7.84 -6.19
N ALA A 119 -2.68 -7.75 -7.52
CA ALA A 119 -1.68 -8.49 -8.27
C ALA A 119 -0.25 -8.01 -7.95
N ASP A 120 -0.05 -6.70 -7.82
CA ASP A 120 1.26 -6.13 -7.45
C ASP A 120 1.69 -6.59 -6.04
N TYR A 121 0.75 -6.55 -5.08
CA TYR A 121 1.01 -6.97 -3.71
C TYR A 121 1.36 -8.46 -3.63
N ILE A 122 0.54 -9.32 -4.26
CA ILE A 122 0.79 -10.77 -4.29
C ILE A 122 2.09 -11.06 -5.04
N GLY A 123 2.34 -10.42 -6.18
CA GLY A 123 3.57 -10.60 -6.96
C GLY A 123 4.82 -10.25 -6.18
N LEU A 124 4.80 -9.15 -5.41
CA LEU A 124 5.90 -8.78 -4.54
C LEU A 124 6.10 -9.79 -3.41
N THR A 125 5.03 -10.13 -2.67
CA THR A 125 5.16 -10.99 -1.49
C THR A 125 5.48 -12.43 -1.89
N ALA A 126 4.68 -13.03 -2.78
CA ALA A 126 4.79 -14.43 -3.19
C ALA A 126 5.88 -14.68 -4.23
N GLY A 127 6.10 -13.74 -5.14
CA GLY A 127 7.08 -13.89 -6.23
C GLY A 127 8.49 -13.45 -5.88
N VAL A 128 8.66 -12.53 -4.91
CA VAL A 128 9.97 -11.94 -4.59
C VAL A 128 10.39 -12.22 -3.16
N VAL A 129 9.57 -11.81 -2.17
CA VAL A 129 9.97 -11.84 -0.76
C VAL A 129 10.08 -13.26 -0.22
N LEU A 130 9.04 -14.08 -0.39
CA LEU A 130 9.00 -15.43 0.18
C LEU A 130 9.98 -16.41 -0.45
N PRO A 131 10.23 -16.39 -1.77
CA PRO A 131 11.30 -17.19 -2.37
C PRO A 131 12.68 -16.81 -1.82
N ALA A 132 12.94 -15.52 -1.56
CA ALA A 132 14.21 -15.04 -1.01
C ALA A 132 14.34 -15.29 0.50
N ILE A 133 13.24 -15.23 1.23
CA ILE A 133 13.17 -15.30 2.70
C ILE A 133 12.10 -16.36 3.07
N PRO A 134 12.44 -17.66 3.02
CA PRO A 134 11.46 -18.74 3.21
C PRO A 134 10.82 -18.78 4.61
N ASP A 135 11.48 -18.21 5.61
CA ASP A 135 11.01 -18.08 6.99
C ASP A 135 10.46 -16.68 7.31
N PHE A 136 10.22 -15.85 6.28
CA PHE A 136 9.64 -14.52 6.42
C PHE A 136 8.38 -14.60 7.26
N LYS A 137 8.21 -13.73 8.24
CA LYS A 137 7.03 -13.68 9.11
C LYS A 137 6.68 -12.24 9.48
N TRP A 138 5.39 -12.02 9.71
CA TRP A 138 4.87 -10.81 10.33
C TRP A 138 4.59 -11.07 11.81
N GLY A 139 5.18 -10.25 12.68
CA GLY A 139 4.56 -9.93 13.96
C GLY A 139 3.47 -8.89 13.71
N HIS A 140 2.32 -9.00 14.38
CA HIS A 140 1.29 -7.97 14.28
C HIS A 140 0.56 -7.78 15.62
N ALA A 141 0.10 -6.56 15.85
CA ALA A 141 -0.75 -6.18 16.96
C ALA A 141 -1.86 -5.26 16.43
N CYS A 142 -3.11 -5.57 16.75
CA CYS A 142 -4.26 -4.74 16.38
C CYS A 142 -5.26 -4.77 17.54
N SER A 143 -5.80 -3.61 17.90
CA SER A 143 -6.88 -3.55 18.89
C SER A 143 -8.23 -3.98 18.30
N GLY A 144 -8.39 -3.94 16.97
CA GLY A 144 -9.64 -4.22 16.24
C GLY A 144 -10.64 -3.06 16.24
N ASP A 145 -10.27 -1.94 16.87
CA ASP A 145 -11.04 -0.70 16.86
C ASP A 145 -10.95 -0.05 15.48
N VAL A 146 -12.02 0.66 15.11
CA VAL A 146 -12.16 1.32 13.81
C VAL A 146 -12.20 2.81 14.08
N ASP A 147 -11.40 3.57 13.33
CA ASP A 147 -11.42 5.04 13.35
C ASP A 147 -12.64 5.57 12.56
N ASP A 148 -12.91 6.87 12.65
CA ASP A 148 -14.08 7.52 12.03
C ASP A 148 -14.14 7.34 10.50
N ASP A 149 -13.00 7.05 9.87
CA ASP A 149 -12.85 6.81 8.44
C ASP A 149 -13.09 5.35 8.01
N GLY A 150 -13.37 4.46 8.98
CA GLY A 150 -13.65 3.05 8.74
C GLY A 150 -12.40 2.15 8.70
N PHE A 151 -11.23 2.64 9.14
CA PHE A 151 -9.99 1.86 9.16
C PHE A 151 -9.66 1.32 10.55
N CYS A 152 -9.09 0.11 10.60
CA CYS A 152 -8.42 -0.41 11.79
C CYS A 152 -6.95 -0.02 11.78
N ILE A 153 -6.42 0.41 12.92
CA ILE A 153 -4.98 0.63 13.10
C ILE A 153 -4.32 -0.71 13.46
N VAL A 154 -3.32 -1.10 12.69
CA VAL A 154 -2.53 -2.32 12.86
C VAL A 154 -1.06 -1.94 12.94
N THR A 155 -0.36 -2.41 13.95
CA THR A 155 1.11 -2.34 14.01
C THR A 155 1.67 -3.68 13.56
N VAL A 156 2.60 -3.68 12.61
CA VAL A 156 3.23 -4.90 12.07
C VAL A 156 4.75 -4.82 12.12
N GLN A 157 5.43 -5.95 12.20
CA GLN A 157 6.89 -6.03 12.14
C GLN A 157 7.31 -7.21 11.28
N ALA A 158 8.14 -6.96 10.26
CA ALA A 158 8.69 -8.02 9.43
C ALA A 158 10.02 -8.55 9.99
N THR A 159 10.21 -9.86 9.92
CA THR A 159 11.47 -10.53 10.28
C THR A 159 11.64 -11.81 9.46
N GLY A 160 12.90 -12.24 9.27
CA GLY A 160 13.25 -13.48 8.56
C GLY A 160 14.73 -13.56 8.24
N HIS A 161 15.13 -14.59 7.49
CA HIS A 161 16.49 -14.85 7.03
C HIS A 161 16.57 -14.93 5.49
N HIS A 162 17.49 -14.16 4.91
CA HIS A 162 17.72 -14.15 3.46
C HIS A 162 18.58 -15.37 3.04
N THR A 163 17.93 -16.51 2.89
CA THR A 163 18.56 -17.83 2.66
C THR A 163 18.08 -18.52 1.39
N GLY A 164 17.05 -17.99 0.73
CA GLY A 164 16.42 -18.59 -0.44
C GLY A 164 17.01 -18.11 -1.77
N ALA A 165 16.14 -17.70 -2.70
CA ALA A 165 16.51 -17.13 -3.99
C ALA A 165 17.09 -15.70 -3.86
N PRO A 166 17.74 -15.15 -4.90
CA PRO A 166 18.11 -13.74 -4.90
C PRO A 166 16.89 -12.81 -4.73
N LEU A 167 17.00 -11.81 -3.86
CA LEU A 167 15.95 -10.80 -3.68
C LEU A 167 15.98 -9.79 -4.82
N ALA A 168 15.05 -9.90 -5.78
CA ALA A 168 14.94 -9.03 -6.94
C ALA A 168 13.74 -8.07 -6.82
N MET A 169 13.93 -6.91 -6.19
CA MET A 169 12.87 -5.91 -6.07
C MET A 169 12.81 -4.96 -7.27
N PRO A 170 11.61 -4.46 -7.66
CA PRO A 170 11.46 -3.57 -8.79
C PRO A 170 12.34 -2.31 -8.69
N GLY A 171 13.15 -2.07 -9.71
CA GLY A 171 14.04 -0.89 -9.80
C GLY A 171 15.28 -0.94 -8.91
N LEU A 172 15.60 -2.10 -8.33
CA LEU A 172 16.80 -2.33 -7.51
C LEU A 172 17.62 -3.48 -8.10
N GLU A 173 18.93 -3.49 -7.84
CA GLU A 173 19.78 -4.62 -8.22
C GLU A 173 19.37 -5.89 -7.42
N PRO A 174 19.33 -7.07 -8.05
CA PRO A 174 19.08 -8.30 -7.31
C PRO A 174 20.16 -8.55 -6.24
N LEU A 175 19.75 -8.88 -5.01
CA LEU A 175 20.69 -9.24 -3.95
C LEU A 175 20.85 -10.76 -3.89
N PRO A 176 22.07 -11.32 -3.96
CA PRO A 176 22.27 -12.74 -3.71
C PRO A 176 21.96 -13.08 -2.24
N PRO A 177 21.59 -14.33 -1.94
CA PRO A 177 21.30 -14.79 -0.57
C PRO A 177 22.45 -14.43 0.37
N SER A 178 22.16 -13.63 1.39
CA SER A 178 23.18 -13.07 2.28
C SER A 178 23.32 -13.84 3.60
N GLY A 179 22.42 -14.77 3.89
CA GLY A 179 22.33 -15.49 5.16
C GLY A 179 21.95 -14.60 6.35
N ARG A 180 21.71 -13.30 6.12
CA ARG A 180 21.43 -12.34 7.19
C ARG A 180 20.03 -12.52 7.73
N HIS A 181 19.92 -12.49 9.04
CA HIS A 181 18.67 -12.23 9.74
C HIS A 181 18.35 -10.73 9.68
N PHE A 182 17.07 -10.39 9.55
CA PHE A 182 16.59 -9.03 9.73
C PHE A 182 15.39 -8.99 10.69
N CYS A 183 15.25 -7.83 11.32
CA CYS A 183 14.05 -7.43 12.06
C CYS A 183 13.83 -5.94 11.75
N LEU A 184 12.75 -5.62 11.03
CA LEU A 184 12.48 -4.23 10.65
C LEU A 184 11.88 -3.44 11.82
N ALA A 185 11.83 -2.12 11.67
CA ALA A 185 11.05 -1.29 12.57
C ALA A 185 9.56 -1.68 12.48
N GLU A 186 8.82 -1.44 13.56
CA GLU A 186 7.37 -1.59 13.54
C GLU A 186 6.77 -0.63 12.51
N GLU A 187 5.77 -1.07 11.76
CA GLU A 187 5.08 -0.29 10.74
C GLU A 187 3.62 -0.15 11.14
N VAL A 188 3.10 1.08 11.11
CA VAL A 188 1.68 1.32 11.38
C VAL A 188 0.94 1.34 10.06
N GLN A 189 -0.10 0.52 9.97
CA GLN A 189 -0.96 0.40 8.79
C GLN A 189 -2.40 0.70 9.18
N LYS A 190 -3.08 1.50 8.37
CA LYS A 190 -4.54 1.61 8.38
C LYS A 190 -5.11 0.52 7.47
N VAL A 191 -5.90 -0.39 8.01
CA VAL A 191 -6.48 -1.52 7.27
C VAL A 191 -8.00 -1.39 7.22
N LYS A 192 -8.56 -1.29 6.02
CA LYS A 192 -10.01 -1.24 5.80
C LYS A 192 -10.54 -2.63 5.47
N VAL A 193 -11.46 -3.09 6.32
CA VAL A 193 -12.15 -4.38 6.15
C VAL A 193 -13.58 -4.11 5.69
N VAL A 194 -14.00 -4.75 4.60
CA VAL A 194 -15.36 -4.67 4.05
C VAL A 194 -15.90 -6.09 3.91
N GLY A 195 -16.88 -6.43 4.74
CA GLY A 195 -17.32 -7.82 4.88
C GLY A 195 -16.21 -8.70 5.43
N ASP A 196 -15.96 -9.84 4.77
CA ASP A 196 -14.93 -10.81 5.14
C ASP A 196 -13.57 -10.58 4.46
N LYS A 197 -13.41 -9.44 3.77
CA LYS A 197 -12.20 -9.14 2.98
C LYS A 197 -11.55 -7.81 3.35
N VAL A 198 -10.24 -7.75 3.16
CA VAL A 198 -9.44 -6.52 3.24
C VAL A 198 -9.55 -5.79 1.92
N ALA A 199 -10.09 -4.58 1.96
CA ALA A 199 -10.31 -3.73 0.78
C ALA A 199 -9.16 -2.75 0.56
N GLU A 200 -8.57 -2.20 1.63
CA GLU A 200 -7.50 -1.22 1.50
C GLU A 200 -6.49 -1.33 2.65
N ILE A 201 -5.21 -1.18 2.32
CA ILE A 201 -4.14 -0.99 3.31
C ILE A 201 -3.45 0.34 3.00
N GLN A 202 -3.40 1.24 3.98
CA GLN A 202 -2.59 2.46 3.90
C GLN A 202 -1.44 2.33 4.88
N VAL A 203 -0.23 2.26 4.34
CA VAL A 203 1.00 2.23 5.12
C VAL A 203 1.31 3.65 5.55
N LEU A 204 1.40 3.88 6.86
CA LEU A 204 1.84 5.17 7.36
C LEU A 204 3.37 5.28 7.18
N PRO A 205 3.89 6.44 6.74
CA PRO A 205 5.32 6.62 6.56
C PRO A 205 6.09 6.32 7.84
N ASN A 206 6.95 5.29 7.81
CA ASN A 206 7.87 5.01 8.90
C ASN A 206 9.30 4.76 8.39
N LYS A 207 10.27 5.35 9.08
CA LYS A 207 11.69 5.11 8.82
C LYS A 207 12.07 3.73 9.34
N GLY A 208 12.64 2.90 8.47
CA GLY A 208 13.16 1.58 8.86
C GLY A 208 12.18 0.42 8.68
N ALA A 209 11.02 0.66 8.06
CA ALA A 209 10.08 -0.37 7.61
C ALA A 209 9.94 -0.38 6.07
N GLY A 210 9.17 -1.35 5.57
CA GLY A 210 8.87 -1.48 4.15
C GLY A 210 10.00 -2.06 3.26
N PRO A 211 9.74 -2.16 1.94
CA PRO A 211 10.63 -2.86 1.00
C PRO A 211 12.05 -2.28 0.92
N ARG A 212 12.19 -0.95 1.03
CA ARG A 212 13.52 -0.31 1.00
C ARG A 212 14.34 -0.58 2.26
N ALA A 213 13.70 -0.62 3.43
CA ALA A 213 14.39 -0.97 4.66
C ALA A 213 14.81 -2.44 4.65
N LEU A 214 13.96 -3.33 4.13
CA LEU A 214 14.31 -4.74 3.89
C LEU A 214 15.55 -4.87 3.01
N TYR A 215 15.58 -4.19 1.86
CA TYR A 215 16.73 -4.17 0.96
C TYR A 215 18.03 -3.79 1.68
N ALA A 216 17.97 -2.67 2.42
CA ALA A 216 19.11 -2.12 3.14
C ALA A 216 19.59 -3.06 4.26
N ALA A 217 18.66 -3.64 5.02
CA ALA A 217 18.97 -4.60 6.08
C ALA A 217 19.71 -5.84 5.55
N LEU A 218 19.39 -6.25 4.31
CA LEU A 218 20.02 -7.39 3.66
C LEU A 218 21.34 -7.07 2.96
N GLY A 219 21.80 -5.81 3.03
CA GLY A 219 23.08 -5.35 2.49
C GLY A 219 22.99 -4.62 1.16
N GLY A 220 21.78 -4.38 0.65
CA GLY A 220 21.57 -3.60 -0.56
C GLY A 220 21.81 -2.12 -0.38
N LYS A 221 22.34 -1.47 -1.41
CA LYS A 221 22.51 -0.01 -1.46
C LYS A 221 21.35 0.59 -2.25
N ALA A 222 20.50 1.39 -1.61
CA ALA A 222 19.46 2.11 -2.34
C ALA A 222 20.13 3.02 -3.39
N PRO A 223 19.59 3.11 -4.62
CA PRO A 223 20.07 4.06 -5.60
C PRO A 223 19.99 5.46 -4.99
N SER A 224 21.03 6.27 -5.24
CA SER A 224 20.97 7.67 -4.84
C SER A 224 19.71 8.32 -5.44
N GLN A 225 19.17 9.34 -4.79
CA GLN A 225 17.97 10.03 -5.28
C GLN A 225 18.17 10.57 -6.71
N ALA A 226 19.41 10.91 -7.07
CA ALA A 226 19.81 11.28 -8.42
C ALA A 226 19.74 10.11 -9.42
N ALA A 227 20.18 8.91 -9.03
CA ALA A 227 20.07 7.72 -9.87
C ALA A 227 18.60 7.27 -10.07
N ALA A 228 17.76 7.42 -9.05
CA ALA A 228 16.32 7.14 -9.16
C ALA A 228 15.61 8.13 -10.11
N ALA A 229 15.96 9.42 -10.05
CA ALA A 229 15.44 10.43 -10.96
C ALA A 229 15.89 10.20 -12.40
N ALA A 230 17.15 9.81 -12.61
CA ALA A 230 17.68 9.48 -13.94
C ALA A 230 17.00 8.24 -14.55
N ALA A 231 16.75 7.20 -13.74
CA ALA A 231 16.04 6.00 -14.19
C ALA A 231 14.58 6.29 -14.55
N ALA A 232 13.90 7.18 -13.81
CA ALA A 232 12.53 7.61 -14.13
C ALA A 232 12.45 8.53 -15.36
N ALA A 233 13.54 9.21 -15.70
CA ALA A 233 13.65 10.07 -16.88
C ALA A 233 14.10 9.31 -18.14
N ALA A 234 14.59 8.07 -18.00
CA ALA A 234 14.94 7.24 -19.14
C ALA A 234 13.66 6.85 -19.91
N PRO A 235 13.61 7.05 -21.24
CA PRO A 235 12.48 6.62 -22.04
C PRO A 235 12.27 5.10 -21.90
N PRO A 236 11.01 4.62 -21.89
CA PRO A 236 10.76 3.18 -21.83
C PRO A 236 11.50 2.49 -22.98
N LEU A 237 12.21 1.41 -22.66
CA LEU A 237 12.89 0.59 -23.67
C LEU A 237 11.84 0.08 -24.68
N PRO A 238 12.15 0.11 -25.99
CA PRO A 238 11.22 -0.28 -27.06
C PRO A 238 10.85 -1.76 -27.04
#